data_AF-A0A942ZS09-F1
#
_entry.id   AF-A0A942ZS09-F1
#
_cell.length_a   1.000
_cell.length_b   1.000
_cell.length_c   1.000
_cell.angle_alpha   90.00
_cell.angle_beta   90.00
_cell.angle_gamma   90.00
#
_symmetry.space_group_name_H-M   'P 1'
#
loop_
_entity.id
_entity.type
_entity.pdbx_description
1 polymer ?
#
loop_
_entity_poly.entity_id
_entity_poly.type
_entity_poly.pdbx_seq_one_letter_code
_entity_poly.pdbx_strand_id
1 'polypeptide(L)'
;MGQGEYKGCDDLVYKGYFESNKLKNGSISFSKDKCEYWVNYSNGDISNISIKLADGTRYDGGAKDKYINGNGKMSFSNGDTYT
;
A
#
# COMPACT_ATOMS: atom_id res chain seq x y z
N MET A 1 -15.35 -17.70 0.29
CA MET A 1 -15.04 -16.31 0.69
C MET A 1 -14.72 -16.32 2.17
N GLY A 2 -13.85 -15.43 2.63
CA GLY A 2 -13.45 -15.44 4.04
C GLY A 2 -12.34 -14.47 4.36
N GLN A 3 -12.14 -14.24 5.65
CA GLN A 3 -10.96 -13.54 6.15
C GLN A 3 -9.75 -14.46 6.12
N GLY A 4 -8.58 -13.90 5.82
CA GLY A 4 -7.33 -14.65 5.80
C GLY A 4 -6.11 -13.76 5.82
N GLU A 5 -4.98 -14.40 6.07
CA GLU A 5 -3.64 -13.82 5.94
C GLU A 5 -2.83 -14.78 5.06
N TYR A 6 -2.23 -14.25 3.99
CA TYR A 6 -1.32 -14.99 3.12
C TYR A 6 0.04 -14.31 3.18
N LYS A 7 1.07 -15.09 3.49
CA LYS A 7 2.47 -14.66 3.48
C LYS A 7 3.18 -15.34 2.31
N GLY A 8 3.62 -14.55 1.35
CA GLY A 8 4.47 -14.99 0.24
C GLY A 8 5.95 -14.92 0.60
N CYS A 9 6.80 -15.13 -0.41
CA CYS A 9 8.23 -14.81 -0.31
C CYS A 9 8.45 -13.29 -0.22
N ASP A 10 9.64 -12.89 0.23
CA ASP A 10 10.13 -11.50 0.18
C ASP A 10 9.21 -10.49 0.89
N ASP A 11 8.81 -10.81 2.12
CA ASP A 11 8.00 -9.97 3.01
C ASP A 11 6.60 -9.59 2.49
N LEU A 12 6.15 -10.22 1.40
CA LEU A 12 4.82 -10.00 0.85
C LEU A 12 3.75 -10.58 1.76
N VAL A 13 2.90 -9.73 2.31
CA VAL A 13 1.77 -10.12 3.16
C VAL A 13 0.48 -9.55 2.58
N TYR A 14 -0.50 -10.42 2.36
CA TYR A 14 -1.87 -10.04 2.10
C TYR A 14 -2.70 -10.36 3.33
N LYS A 15 -3.52 -9.42 3.78
CA LYS A 15 -4.39 -9.61 4.95
C LYS A 15 -5.75 -8.99 4.70
N GLY A 16 -6.81 -9.76 4.90
CA GLY A 16 -8.17 -9.24 4.81
C GLY A 16 -9.20 -10.23 4.33
N TYR A 17 -10.27 -9.70 3.74
CA TYR A 17 -11.39 -10.43 3.18
C TYR A 17 -11.18 -10.71 1.70
N PHE A 18 -11.26 -11.98 1.34
CA PHE A 18 -11.07 -12.47 -0.02
C PHE A 18 -12.36 -13.05 -0.60
N GLU A 19 -12.63 -12.69 -1.85
CA GLU A 19 -13.75 -13.17 -2.66
C GLU A 19 -13.22 -13.60 -4.03
N SER A 20 -13.55 -14.83 -4.46
CA SER A 20 -13.13 -15.36 -5.77
C SER A 20 -11.61 -15.20 -6.04
N ASN A 21 -10.79 -15.53 -5.04
CA ASN A 21 -9.31 -15.39 -5.06
C ASN A 21 -8.80 -13.95 -5.27
N LYS A 22 -9.63 -12.94 -4.97
CA LYS A 22 -9.25 -11.52 -5.01
C LYS A 22 -9.44 -10.89 -3.63
N LEU A 23 -8.47 -10.09 -3.21
CA LEU A 23 -8.61 -9.26 -2.01
C LEU A 23 -9.66 -8.18 -2.28
N LYS A 24 -10.72 -8.15 -1.47
CA LYS A 24 -11.78 -7.15 -1.57
C LYS A 24 -11.62 -6.04 -0.55
N ASN A 25 -11.35 -6.42 0.70
CA ASN A 25 -11.15 -5.48 1.80
C ASN A 25 -9.94 -5.93 2.59
N GLY A 26 -8.96 -5.06 2.82
CA GLY A 26 -7.76 -5.41 3.56
C GLY A 26 -6.53 -4.67 3.07
N SER A 27 -5.36 -5.25 3.27
CA SER A 27 -4.09 -4.64 2.91
C SER A 27 -3.12 -5.64 2.30
N ILE A 28 -2.19 -5.08 1.53
CA ILE A 28 -0.98 -5.73 1.04
C ILE A 28 0.20 -4.94 1.57
N SER A 29 1.19 -5.62 2.16
CA SER A 29 2.48 -5.01 2.49
C SER A 29 3.62 -5.81 1.90
N PHE A 30 4.65 -5.13 1.43
CA PHE A 30 5.88 -5.76 0.92
C PHE A 30 7.05 -4.78 0.94
N SER A 31 8.25 -5.32 0.85
CA SER A 31 9.49 -4.55 0.78
C SER A 31 10.19 -4.78 -0.56
N LYS A 32 10.72 -3.73 -1.17
CA LYS A 32 11.52 -3.83 -2.40
C LYS A 32 12.55 -2.70 -2.44
N ASP A 33 13.81 -3.02 -2.78
CA ASP A 33 14.88 -2.03 -2.93
C ASP A 33 15.03 -1.11 -1.70
N LYS A 34 14.93 -1.67 -0.49
CA LYS A 34 14.91 -0.95 0.81
C LYS A 34 13.74 0.03 1.00
N CYS A 35 12.75 0.00 0.12
CA CYS A 35 11.49 0.72 0.27
C CYS A 35 10.43 -0.23 0.85
N GLU A 36 9.56 0.30 1.70
CA GLU A 36 8.42 -0.42 2.29
C GLU A 36 7.13 0.13 1.68
N TYR A 37 6.20 -0.76 1.31
CA TYR A 37 4.94 -0.41 0.65
C TYR A 37 3.76 -0.97 1.46
N TRP A 38 2.71 -0.17 1.61
CA TRP A 38 1.42 -0.58 2.16
C TRP A 38 0.31 -0.13 1.20
N VAL A 39 -0.49 -1.09 0.74
CA VAL A 39 -1.61 -0.84 -0.17
C VAL A 39 -2.88 -1.31 0.51
N ASN A 40 -3.82 -0.39 0.73
CA ASN A 40 -5.11 -0.67 1.33
C ASN A 40 -6.17 -0.85 0.25
N TYR A 41 -7.06 -1.82 0.43
CA TYR A 41 -8.16 -2.15 -0.46
C TYR A 41 -9.51 -1.98 0.23
N SER A 42 -10.46 -1.44 -0.52
CA SER A 42 -11.87 -1.36 -0.14
C SER A 42 -12.74 -1.71 -1.36
N ASN A 43 -13.68 -2.63 -1.18
CA ASN A 43 -14.58 -3.12 -2.23
C ASN A 43 -13.90 -3.63 -3.51
N GLY A 44 -12.63 -4.03 -3.42
CA GLY A 44 -11.82 -4.51 -4.55
C GLY A 44 -10.97 -3.44 -5.24
N ASP A 45 -11.10 -2.18 -4.84
CA ASP A 45 -10.30 -1.06 -5.34
C ASP A 45 -9.28 -0.61 -4.30
N ILE A 46 -8.19 0.03 -4.76
CA ILE A 46 -7.20 0.62 -3.87
C ILE A 46 -7.82 1.85 -3.21
N SER A 47 -7.86 1.87 -1.88
CA SER A 47 -8.34 3.02 -1.11
C SER A 47 -7.21 3.98 -0.75
N ASN A 48 -6.01 3.48 -0.51
CA ASN A 48 -4.84 4.27 -0.11
C ASN A 48 -3.54 3.50 -0.35
N ILE A 49 -2.47 4.22 -0.66
CA ILE A 49 -1.10 3.71 -0.72
C ILE A 49 -0.23 4.54 0.21
N SER A 50 0.52 3.86 1.08
CA SER A 50 1.62 4.44 1.83
C SER A 50 2.93 3.82 1.34
N ILE A 51 3.96 4.64 1.17
CA ILE A 51 5.31 4.22 0.75
C ILE A 51 6.32 4.87 1.68
N LYS A 52 7.30 4.10 2.12
CA LYS A 52 8.50 4.61 2.80
C LYS A 52 9.70 4.30 1.92
N LEU A 53 10.34 5.34 1.43
CA LEU A 53 11.54 5.26 0.61
C LEU A 53 12.77 5.02 1.50
N ALA A 54 13.83 4.50 0.90
CA ALA A 54 15.07 4.15 1.58
C ALA A 54 15.76 5.34 2.27
N ASP A 55 15.56 6.56 1.75
CA ASP A 55 16.07 7.81 2.29
C ASP A 55 15.25 8.33 3.49
N GLY A 56 14.18 7.64 3.87
CA GLY A 56 13.26 8.04 4.93
C GLY A 56 12.06 8.88 4.45
N THR A 57 12.04 9.27 3.18
CA THR A 57 10.91 9.98 2.58
C THR A 57 9.67 9.09 2.59
N ARG A 58 8.52 9.68 2.89
CA ARG A 58 7.22 9.01 2.94
C ARG A 58 6.27 9.60 1.94
N TYR A 59 5.49 8.74 1.32
CA TYR A 59 4.35 9.10 0.50
C TYR A 59 3.10 8.47 1.11
N ASP A 60 2.02 9.23 1.20
CA ASP A 60 0.70 8.71 1.56
C ASP A 60 -0.36 9.34 0.65
N GLY A 61 -1.16 8.54 -0.05
CA GLY A 61 -2.18 9.10 -0.93
C GLY A 61 -3.03 8.08 -1.66
N GLY A 62 -3.94 8.60 -2.47
CA GLY A 62 -4.82 7.79 -3.30
C GLY A 62 -4.07 7.19 -4.50
N ALA A 63 -4.55 6.03 -4.94
CA ALA A 63 -4.19 5.50 -6.23
C ALA A 63 -5.44 5.16 -7.02
N LYS A 64 -5.43 5.47 -8.31
CA LYS A 64 -6.49 5.13 -9.23
C LYS A 64 -5.88 4.42 -10.43
N ASP A 65 -6.49 3.34 -10.87
CA ASP A 65 -6.05 2.56 -12.04
C ASP A 65 -4.58 2.08 -11.96
N LYS A 66 -4.12 1.74 -10.74
CA LYS A 66 -2.74 1.32 -10.41
C LYS A 66 -1.67 2.42 -10.49
N TYR A 67 -2.06 3.65 -10.79
CA TYR A 67 -1.18 4.80 -10.73
C TYR A 67 -1.46 5.59 -9.47
N ILE A 68 -0.39 6.13 -8.88
CA ILE A 68 -0.53 7.20 -7.89
C ILE A 68 -1.28 8.33 -8.59
N ASN A 69 -2.51 8.59 -8.18
CA ASN A 69 -3.39 9.55 -8.83
C ASN A 69 -4.00 10.46 -7.77
N GLY A 70 -3.63 11.75 -7.81
CA GLY A 70 -4.18 12.81 -6.99
C GLY A 70 -3.62 12.92 -5.57
N ASN A 71 -3.51 14.18 -5.11
CA ASN A 71 -3.33 14.67 -3.73
C ASN A 71 -2.72 13.66 -2.75
N GLY A 72 -1.45 13.35 -2.95
CA GLY A 72 -0.68 12.55 -2.02
C GLY A 72 0.19 13.46 -1.18
N LYS A 73 0.25 13.17 0.12
CA LYS A 73 1.18 13.83 1.01
C LYS A 73 2.55 13.20 0.87
N MET A 74 3.53 13.96 0.40
CA MET A 74 4.94 13.57 0.44
C MET A 74 5.61 14.25 1.62
N SER A 75 6.30 13.49 2.46
CA SER A 75 7.06 13.98 3.62
C SER A 75 8.50 13.53 3.46
N PHE A 76 9.41 14.45 3.19
CA PHE A 76 10.82 14.18 2.97
C PHE A 76 11.55 13.96 4.29
N SER A 77 12.68 13.25 4.23
CA SER A 77 13.50 12.96 5.42
C SER A 77 14.12 14.19 6.08
N ASN A 78 14.25 15.30 5.33
CA ASN A 78 14.66 16.60 5.84
C ASN A 78 13.53 17.35 6.61
N GLY A 79 12.31 16.80 6.65
CA GLY A 79 11.15 17.38 7.32
C GLY A 79 10.19 18.13 6.41
N ASP A 80 10.54 18.36 5.14
CA ASP A 80 9.67 19.07 4.20
C ASP A 80 8.43 18.24 3.86
N THR A 81 7.31 18.91 3.63
CA THR A 81 6.03 18.24 3.35
C THR A 81 5.28 18.94 2.22
N TYR A 82 4.74 18.16 1.29
CA TYR A 82 3.98 18.62 0.12
C TYR A 82 2.67 17.83 0.01
N THR A 83 1.59 18.45 -0.46
CA THR A 83 0.24 17.85 -0.58
C THR A 83 -0.42 18.27 -1.88
#